data_AF-A0A9X3WR41-F1
#
_entry.id   AF-A0A9X3WR41-F1
#
_cell.length_a   1.000
_cell.length_b   1.000
_cell.length_c   1.000
_cell.angle_alpha   90.00
_cell.angle_beta   90.00
_cell.angle_gamma   90.00
#
_symmetry.space_group_name_H-M   'P 1'
#
loop_
_entity.id
_entity.type
_entity.pdbx_description
1 polymer ?
#
loop_
_entity_poly.entity_id
_entity_poly.type
_entity_poly.pdbx_seq_one_letter_code
_entity_poly.pdbx_strand_id
1 'polypeptide(L)' 'MGLFQSFSNWRAAKYQQKVANAEENGFCPDCGGQGFSTFANEHFYTTYDCPSCNGSGLFSEWQGNN' A
#
# COMPACT_ATOMS: atom_id res chain seq x y z
N MET A 1 2.76 3.24 31.86
CA MET A 1 2.86 4.25 30.78
C MET A 1 4.34 4.41 30.43
N GLY A 2 4.84 4.25 29.21
CA GLY A 2 4.16 4.12 27.93
C GLY A 2 5.14 3.81 26.79
N LEU A 3 6.14 2.93 27.00
CA LEU A 3 7.08 2.56 25.92
C LEU A 3 6.39 1.84 24.76
N PHE A 4 5.43 0.96 25.04
CA PHE A 4 4.58 0.35 24.02
C PHE A 4 3.73 1.37 23.26
N GLN A 5 3.31 2.44 23.95
CA GLN A 5 2.50 3.52 23.36
C GLN A 5 3.35 4.47 22.50
N SER A 6 4.60 4.74 22.88
CA SER A 6 5.54 5.46 22.03
C SER A 6 5.88 4.69 20.75
N PHE A 7 6.03 3.37 20.83
CA PHE A 7 6.29 2.52 19.67
C PHE A 7 5.08 2.44 18.72
N SER A 8 3.86 2.30 19.25
CA SER A 8 2.64 2.30 18.42
C SER A 8 2.43 3.66 17.74
N ASN A 9 2.66 4.76 18.45
CA ASN A 9 2.57 6.11 17.89
C ASN A 9 3.59 6.34 16.78
N TRP A 10 4.83 5.88 16.93
CA TRP A 10 5.84 5.98 15.88
C TRP A 10 5.44 5.22 14.61
N ARG A 11 4.91 3.99 14.76
CA ARG A 11 4.43 3.19 13.63
C ARG A 11 3.25 3.86 12.92
N ALA A 12 2.30 4.40 13.67
CA ALA A 12 1.17 5.14 13.11
C ALA A 12 1.62 6.41 12.36
N ALA A 13 2.53 7.19 12.95
CA ALA A 13 3.08 8.39 12.31
C ALA A 13 3.83 8.07 11.01
N LYS A 14 4.62 6.99 11.00
CA LYS A 14 5.28 6.50 9.79
C LYS A 14 4.29 6.08 8.70
N TYR A 15 3.21 5.41 9.08
CA TYR A 15 2.17 5.01 8.13
C TYR A 15 1.47 6.23 7.54
N GLN A 16 1.09 7.22 8.37
CA GLN A 16 0.49 8.47 7.90
C GLN A 16 1.40 9.23 6.93
N GLN A 17 2.71 9.28 7.20
CA GLN A 17 3.67 9.88 6.26
C GLN A 17 3.72 9.15 4.91
N LYS A 18 3.65 7.81 4.94
CA LYS A 18 3.62 6.99 3.71
C LYS A 18 2.36 7.28 2.90
N VAL A 19 1.20 7.35 3.55
CA VAL A 19 -0.08 7.66 2.90
C VAL A 19 -0.06 9.06 2.31
N ALA A 20 0.40 10.07 3.07
CA ALA A 20 0.52 11.44 2.58
C ALA A 20 1.43 11.54 1.33
N ASN A 21 2.59 10.87 1.35
CA ASN A 21 3.47 10.84 0.19
C ASN A 21 2.83 10.13 -1.01
N ALA A 22 2.08 9.06 -0.78
CA ALA A 22 1.37 8.34 -1.84
C ALA A 22 0.23 9.18 -2.43
N GLU A 23 -0.46 9.96 -1.60
CA GLU A 23 -1.48 10.93 -2.01
C GLU A 23 -0.88 12.04 -2.89
N GLU A 24 0.24 12.64 -2.46
CA GLU A 24 0.94 13.69 -3.22
C GLU A 24 1.39 13.20 -4.61
N ASN A 25 1.77 11.92 -4.72
CA ASN A 25 2.23 11.32 -5.97
C ASN A 25 1.14 10.55 -6.72
N GLY A 26 -0.08 10.47 -6.18
CA GLY A 26 -1.23 9.83 -6.81
C GLY A 26 -1.19 8.30 -6.92
N PHE A 27 -0.32 7.61 -6.18
CA PHE A 27 -0.18 6.15 -6.24
C PHE A 27 -0.73 5.43 -5.01
N CYS A 28 -1.10 4.15 -5.15
CA CYS A 28 -1.58 3.33 -4.05
C CYS A 28 -0.46 3.08 -3.01
N PRO A 29 -0.63 3.45 -1.73
CA PRO A 29 0.39 3.26 -0.70
C PRO A 29 0.64 1.78 -0.37
N ASP A 30 -0.33 0.89 -0.58
CA ASP A 30 -0.18 -0.54 -0.27
C ASP A 30 0.72 -1.27 -1.28
N CYS A 31 0.52 -1.05 -2.58
CA CYS A 31 1.34 -1.67 -3.63
C CYS A 31 2.43 -0.74 -4.21
N GLY A 32 2.57 0.48 -3.69
CA GLY A 32 3.53 1.46 -4.19
C GLY A 32 3.28 1.88 -5.63
N GLY A 33 2.03 1.84 -6.09
CA GLY A 33 1.66 2.18 -7.46
C GLY A 33 1.78 1.06 -8.49
N GLN A 34 2.20 -0.15 -8.10
CA GLN A 34 2.35 -1.25 -9.06
C GLN A 34 1.00 -1.76 -9.61
N GLY A 35 -0.08 -1.65 -8.83
CA GLY A 35 -1.40 -2.14 -9.19
C GLY A 35 -1.48 -3.67 -9.14
N PHE A 36 -0.78 -4.35 -10.04
CA PHE A 36 -0.67 -5.81 -10.07
C PHE A 36 0.80 -6.24 -10.11
N SER A 37 1.11 -7.35 -9.45
CA SER A 37 2.42 -7.96 -9.45
C SER A 37 2.34 -9.33 -10.12
N THR A 38 3.07 -9.48 -11.23
CA THR A 38 3.19 -10.76 -11.91
C THR A 38 4.37 -11.52 -11.33
N PHE A 39 4.10 -12.65 -10.70
CA PHE A 39 5.12 -13.61 -10.32
C PHE A 39 5.16 -14.70 -11.38
N ALA A 40 6.24 -14.71 -12.15
CA ALA A 40 6.52 -15.73 -13.14
C ALA A 40 7.64 -16.63 -12.62
N ASN A 41 7.39 -17.94 -12.55
CA ASN A 41 8.42 -18.95 -12.45
C ASN A 41 8.33 -19.92 -13.64
N GLU A 42 9.32 -20.78 -13.81
CA GLU A 42 9.41 -21.69 -14.96
C GLU A 42 8.22 -22.68 -15.10
N HIS A 43 7.42 -22.84 -14.02
CA HIS A 43 6.28 -23.76 -13.97
C HIS A 43 4.91 -23.05 -13.88
N PHE A 44 4.85 -21.78 -13.48
CA PHE A 44 3.59 -21.06 -13.26
C PHE A 44 3.71 -19.56 -13.57
N TYR A 45 2.62 -19.02 -14.09
CA TYR A 45 2.37 -17.58 -14.16
C TYR A 45 1.21 -17.25 -13.23
N THR A 46 1.47 -16.45 -12.19
CA THR A 46 0.40 -15.90 -11.34
C THR A 46 0.47 -14.38 -11.34
N THR A 47 -0.69 -13.76 -11.47
CA THR A 47 -0.84 -12.31 -11.37
C THR A 47 -1.58 -12.05 -10.08
N TYR A 48 -0.97 -11.27 -9.18
CA TYR A 48 -1.59 -10.85 -7.93
C TYR A 48 -1.96 -9.37 -8.04
N ASP A 49 -3.25 -9.07 -8.09
CA ASP A 49 -3.74 -7.72 -7.98
C ASP A 49 -3.64 -7.22 -6.53
N CYS A 50 -3.32 -5.94 -6.37
CA CYS A 50 -3.38 -5.31 -5.06
C CYS A 50 -4.85 -5.14 -4.67
N PRO A 51 -5.32 -5.79 -3.58
CA PRO A 51 -6.72 -5.77 -3.20
C PRO A 51 -7.16 -4.36 -2.78
N SER A 52 -6.26 -3.59 -2.16
CA SER A 52 -6.57 -2.25 -1.67
C SER A 52 -6.87 -1.27 -2.81
N CYS A 53 -6.32 -1.45 -4.01
CA CYS A 53 -6.59 -0.57 -5.16
C CYS A 53 -7.18 -1.32 -6.36
N ASN A 54 -7.67 -2.55 -6.16
CA ASN A 54 -8.26 -3.41 -7.19
C ASN A 54 -7.38 -3.58 -8.45
N GLY A 55 -6.06 -3.64 -8.27
CA GLY A 55 -5.15 -3.77 -9.41
C GLY A 55 -4.82 -2.48 -10.16
N SER A 56 -5.46 -1.34 -9.84
CA SER A 56 -5.27 -0.07 -10.57
C SER A 56 -3.93 0.62 -10.27
N GLY A 57 -3.43 0.47 -9.05
CA GLY A 57 -2.24 1.18 -8.57
C GLY A 57 -2.49 2.64 -8.20
N LEU A 58 -3.73 3.14 -8.29
CA LEU A 58 -4.06 4.55 -8.04
C LEU A 58 -4.38 4.83 -6.57
N PHE A 59 -4.01 6.02 -6.09
CA PHE A 59 -4.38 6.47 -4.75
C PHE A 59 -5.90 6.62 -4.60
N SER A 60 -6.58 7.15 -5.62
CA SER A 60 -8.03 7.39 -5.61
C SER A 60 -8.83 6.10 -5.41
N GLU A 61 -8.43 5.04 -6.10
CA GLU A 61 -9.04 3.71 -5.99
C GLU A 61 -8.71 3.06 -4.64
N TRP A 62 -7.52 3.34 -4.09
CA TRP A 62 -7.16 2.94 -2.74
C TRP A 62 -8.03 3.62 -1.68
N GLN A 63 -8.22 4.94 -1.81
CA GLN A 63 -9.06 5.74 -0.91
C GLN A 63 -10.54 5.35 -0.99
N GLY A 64 -11.03 4.93 -2.16
CA GLY A 64 -12.40 4.44 -2.33
C GLY A 64 -12.68 3.06 -1.71
N ASN A 65 -11.64 2.26 -1.46
CA ASN A 65 -11.74 0.90 -0.90
C ASN A 65 -11.38 0.81 0.59
N ASN A 66 -10.89 1.88 1.23
CA ASN A 66 -10.49 1.92 2.65
C ASN A 66 -11.41 2.81 3.49
#